data_AF-V4BF86-F1
#
_entry.id   AF-V4BF86-F1
#
_cell.length_a   1.000
_cell.length_b   1.000
_cell.length_c   1.000
_cell.angle_alpha   90.00
_cell.angle_beta   90.00
_cell.angle_gamma   90.00
#
_symmetry.space_group_name_H-M   'P 1'
#
loop_
_entity.id
_entity.type
_entity.pdbx_description
1 polymer ?
#
loop_
_entity_poly.entity_id
_entity_poly.type
_entity_poly.pdbx_seq_one_letter_code
_entity_poly.pdbx_strand_id
1 'polypeptide(L)'
;MELYTSIEKDIIDNQKTVDNWTKLYTILEDTAVILHDESSNNQTTIKPIFLPSVTNITIKLGALAVLPCSIQNLQDKQVAWRYVDEDKFLTIGKTTWLKSSDILIEHLSQANNISNWDLLIKNAQFKNGGVYECQITSTVDLTRRVQLSILETSISGERTVDRGDKIYIKCNVTGKPHIPTDIQWYKDGHSITSEDFPNVIITKYVSKLDKLSTFISEIIIDKSVFSDTGIYTCRSLSVDAVKEKFRLQIGDTVHVKRMFEDLKKERRKHSTPLYKSGSLQKNSSSKQSVLVLQSVTVMLIWVLWNR
;
A
#
# COMPACT_ATOMS: atom_id res chain seq x y z
N MET A 1 29.25 28.91 -54.84
CA MET A 1 29.10 30.34 -54.51
C MET A 1 27.64 30.62 -54.11
N GLU A 2 27.09 29.78 -53.22
CA GLU A 2 25.64 29.74 -52.90
C GLU A 2 25.35 29.35 -51.42
N LEU A 3 26.24 29.70 -50.48
CA LEU A 3 26.01 29.41 -49.06
C LEU A 3 26.26 30.61 -48.12
N TYR A 4 26.41 31.82 -48.66
CA TYR A 4 26.71 33.01 -47.86
C TYR A 4 25.59 34.08 -47.79
N THR A 5 24.42 33.83 -48.39
CA THR A 5 23.32 34.82 -48.45
C THR A 5 22.07 34.44 -47.66
N SER A 6 22.08 33.35 -46.89
CA SER A 6 20.92 32.93 -46.08
C SER A 6 20.99 33.35 -44.61
N ILE A 7 22.18 33.66 -44.07
CA ILE A 7 22.35 34.01 -42.64
C ILE A 7 22.07 35.51 -42.39
N GLU A 8 22.21 36.36 -43.40
CA GLU A 8 22.02 37.81 -43.26
C GLU A 8 20.55 38.24 -43.22
N LYS A 9 19.61 37.42 -43.73
CA LYS A 9 18.17 37.72 -43.68
C LYS A 9 17.52 37.40 -42.33
N ASP A 10 17.98 36.35 -41.64
CA ASP A 10 17.42 35.93 -40.35
C ASP A 10 17.88 36.85 -39.18
N ILE A 11 19.02 37.52 -39.32
CA ILE A 11 19.50 38.51 -38.33
C ILE A 11 18.70 39.82 -38.44
N ILE A 12 18.29 40.23 -39.64
CA ILE A 12 17.54 41.48 -39.87
C ILE A 12 16.08 41.36 -39.40
N ASP A 13 15.48 40.17 -39.45
CA ASP A 13 14.08 39.95 -39.01
C ASP A 13 13.96 39.86 -37.47
N ASN A 14 14.98 39.30 -36.81
CA ASN A 14 15.07 39.30 -35.34
C ASN A 14 15.41 40.69 -34.76
N GLN A 15 16.12 41.55 -35.48
CA GLN A 15 16.37 42.93 -35.03
C GLN A 15 15.09 43.79 -35.08
N LYS A 16 14.25 43.61 -36.12
CA LYS A 16 12.97 44.32 -36.26
C LYS A 16 11.93 43.95 -35.20
N THR A 17 11.99 42.74 -34.66
CA THR A 17 11.09 42.31 -33.58
C THR A 17 11.52 42.84 -32.22
N VAL A 18 12.82 42.98 -31.94
CA VAL A 18 13.33 43.58 -30.68
C VAL A 18 13.10 45.10 -30.64
N ASP A 19 13.24 45.81 -31.77
CA ASP A 19 13.04 47.27 -31.85
C ASP A 19 11.57 47.72 -31.71
N ASN A 20 10.60 46.79 -31.82
CA ASN A 20 9.19 47.07 -31.59
C ASN A 20 8.77 46.97 -30.10
N TRP A 21 9.50 46.21 -29.27
CA TRP A 21 9.23 46.12 -27.82
C TRP A 21 9.85 47.28 -27.03
N THR A 22 11.00 47.80 -27.46
CA THR A 22 11.61 49.01 -26.88
C THR A 22 10.81 50.27 -27.17
N LYS A 23 10.17 50.39 -28.35
CA LYS A 23 9.25 51.49 -28.66
C LYS A 23 7.93 51.45 -27.89
N LEU A 24 7.43 50.26 -27.52
CA LEU A 24 6.26 50.14 -26.65
C LEU A 24 6.59 50.46 -25.18
N TYR A 25 7.83 50.22 -24.74
CA TYR A 25 8.29 50.60 -23.41
C TYR A 25 8.59 52.10 -23.25
N THR A 26 8.84 52.85 -24.34
CA THR A 26 9.10 54.30 -24.28
C THR A 26 7.84 55.18 -24.43
N ILE A 27 6.68 54.61 -24.72
CA ILE A 27 5.41 55.37 -24.86
C ILE A 27 4.60 55.42 -23.56
N LEU A 28 5.09 54.79 -22.47
CA LEU A 28 4.36 54.71 -21.20
C LEU A 28 4.85 55.66 -20.09
N GLU A 29 5.85 56.50 -20.32
CA GLU A 29 6.41 57.36 -19.24
C GLU A 29 6.16 58.87 -19.35
N ASP A 30 5.58 59.39 -20.43
CA ASP A 30 5.36 60.86 -20.56
C ASP A 30 3.92 61.24 -20.93
N THR A 31 2.99 61.16 -19.97
CA THR A 31 1.89 62.15 -19.87
C THR A 31 1.61 62.45 -18.40
N ALA A 32 1.86 63.70 -18.04
CA ALA A 32 1.78 64.24 -16.69
C ALA A 32 0.37 64.27 -16.09
N VAL A 33 0.39 64.22 -14.76
CA VAL A 33 -0.65 64.44 -13.75
C VAL A 33 -1.57 65.65 -14.03
N ILE A 34 -2.90 65.44 -13.91
CA ILE A 34 -3.85 66.45 -13.42
C ILE A 34 -4.73 65.80 -12.35
N LEU A 35 -4.94 66.55 -11.26
CA LEU A 35 -5.43 66.15 -9.95
C LEU A 35 -6.96 66.01 -9.82
N HIS A 36 -7.35 65.12 -8.89
CA HIS A 36 -8.60 64.98 -8.14
C HIS A 36 -9.89 64.60 -8.88
N ASP A 37 -10.27 63.32 -8.76
CA ASP A 37 -11.57 62.99 -8.17
C ASP A 37 -11.40 61.86 -7.16
N GLU A 38 -11.67 62.20 -5.90
CA GLU A 38 -11.56 61.32 -4.74
C GLU A 38 -12.90 60.58 -4.58
N SER A 39 -13.17 59.64 -5.49
CA SER A 39 -14.10 58.55 -5.17
C SER A 39 -13.30 57.36 -4.67
N SER A 40 -13.11 57.32 -3.36
CA SER A 40 -12.58 56.19 -2.62
C SER A 40 -13.53 54.99 -2.76
N ASN A 41 -13.48 54.31 -3.90
CA ASN A 41 -13.90 52.91 -3.91
C ASN A 41 -12.75 52.13 -3.27
N ASN A 42 -12.79 52.04 -1.94
CA ASN A 42 -11.99 51.12 -1.14
C ASN A 42 -12.33 49.67 -1.54
N GLN A 43 -11.97 49.25 -2.75
CA GLN A 43 -11.83 47.85 -3.09
C GLN A 43 -10.58 47.36 -2.38
N THR A 44 -10.77 47.02 -1.11
CA THR A 44 -9.87 46.12 -0.39
C THR A 44 -9.85 44.82 -1.19
N THR A 45 -8.85 44.66 -2.06
CA THR A 45 -8.64 43.42 -2.81
C THR A 45 -8.28 42.34 -1.81
N ILE A 46 -9.29 41.58 -1.39
CA ILE A 46 -9.13 40.57 -0.35
C ILE A 46 -8.19 39.48 -0.88
N LYS A 47 -6.98 39.39 -0.31
CA LYS A 47 -5.95 38.45 -0.75
C LYS A 47 -6.41 37.01 -0.53
N PRO A 48 -6.17 36.09 -1.48
CA PRO A 48 -6.44 34.68 -1.27
C PRO A 48 -5.53 34.09 -0.19
N ILE A 49 -6.10 33.25 0.67
CA ILE A 49 -5.40 32.62 1.79
C ILE A 49 -5.70 31.12 1.77
N PHE A 50 -4.66 30.30 1.91
CA PHE A 50 -4.87 28.87 2.10
C PHE A 50 -5.32 28.58 3.55
N LEU A 51 -6.43 27.85 3.71
CA LEU A 51 -6.95 27.43 5.02
C LEU A 51 -6.20 26.22 5.55
N PRO A 52 -5.97 26.04 6.86
CA PRO A 52 -5.20 24.92 7.39
C PRO A 52 -5.69 23.54 6.89
N SER A 53 -4.77 22.68 6.44
CA SER A 53 -5.06 21.31 6.00
C SER A 53 -3.89 20.38 6.32
N VAL A 54 -4.12 19.07 6.30
CA VAL A 54 -3.04 18.09 6.42
C VAL A 54 -2.07 18.20 5.24
N THR A 55 -0.77 18.17 5.52
CA THR A 55 0.28 18.31 4.51
C THR A 55 1.17 17.08 4.38
N ASN A 56 1.11 16.15 5.35
CA ASN A 56 1.83 14.88 5.30
C ASN A 56 0.80 13.75 5.24
N ILE A 57 0.68 13.13 4.09
CA ILE A 57 -0.37 12.15 3.81
C ILE A 57 0.32 10.82 3.51
N THR A 58 -0.07 9.79 4.24
CA THR A 58 0.44 8.43 4.03
C THR A 58 -0.73 7.50 3.79
N ILE A 59 -0.72 6.79 2.67
CA ILE A 59 -1.80 5.88 2.29
C ILE A 59 -1.27 4.50 1.91
N LYS A 60 -2.15 3.50 1.95
CA LYS A 60 -1.84 2.15 1.43
C LYS A 60 -1.78 2.15 -0.10
N LEU A 61 -0.92 1.31 -0.66
CA LEU A 61 -0.85 1.01 -2.09
C LEU A 61 -2.25 0.60 -2.60
N GLY A 62 -2.65 1.16 -3.73
CA GLY A 62 -3.96 0.95 -4.36
C GLY A 62 -5.12 1.73 -3.75
N ALA A 63 -4.92 2.45 -2.63
CA ALA A 63 -5.96 3.29 -2.05
C ALA A 63 -6.20 4.58 -2.86
N LEU A 64 -7.31 5.25 -2.58
CA LEU A 64 -7.57 6.61 -3.06
C LEU A 64 -6.75 7.60 -2.23
N ALA A 65 -5.85 8.35 -2.87
CA ALA A 65 -5.18 9.49 -2.24
C ALA A 65 -6.01 10.76 -2.44
N VAL A 66 -6.25 11.51 -1.37
CA VAL A 66 -6.92 12.81 -1.40
C VAL A 66 -5.95 13.85 -0.84
N LEU A 67 -5.53 14.80 -1.66
CA LEU A 67 -4.61 15.86 -1.28
C LEU A 67 -5.42 17.15 -1.16
N PRO A 68 -5.62 17.66 0.07
CA PRO A 68 -6.54 18.76 0.31
C PRO A 68 -5.95 20.10 -0.08
N CYS A 69 -6.76 20.96 -0.68
CA CYS A 69 -6.41 22.36 -0.89
C CYS A 69 -7.64 23.27 -0.76
N SER A 70 -7.80 23.84 0.43
CA SER A 70 -8.87 24.79 0.73
C SER A 70 -8.33 26.22 0.71
N ILE A 71 -8.99 27.10 -0.03
CA ILE A 71 -8.59 28.50 -0.21
C ILE A 71 -9.78 29.39 0.11
N GLN A 72 -9.53 30.44 0.86
CA GLN A 72 -10.49 31.52 1.09
C GLN A 72 -10.16 32.71 0.20
N ASN A 73 -11.19 33.39 -0.32
CA ASN A 73 -11.07 34.58 -1.16
C ASN A 73 -10.31 34.31 -2.48
N LEU A 74 -10.60 33.18 -3.14
CA LEU A 74 -10.00 32.83 -4.44
C LEU A 74 -10.39 33.81 -5.56
N GLN A 75 -11.62 34.34 -5.53
CA GLN A 75 -12.17 35.27 -6.51
C GLN A 75 -12.13 34.70 -7.95
N ASP A 76 -11.53 35.42 -8.89
CA ASP A 76 -11.39 35.07 -10.31
C ASP A 76 -10.12 34.25 -10.62
N LYS A 77 -9.28 34.01 -9.60
CA LYS A 77 -8.05 33.23 -9.74
C LYS A 77 -8.35 31.74 -9.86
N GLN A 78 -7.45 31.02 -10.51
CA GLN A 78 -7.51 29.57 -10.66
C GLN A 78 -6.53 28.87 -9.74
N VAL A 79 -6.78 27.59 -9.52
CA VAL A 79 -5.90 26.70 -8.77
C VAL A 79 -5.26 25.70 -9.72
N ALA A 80 -3.96 25.52 -9.60
CA ALA A 80 -3.21 24.52 -10.36
C ALA A 80 -2.54 23.54 -9.41
N TRP A 81 -2.59 22.25 -9.76
CA TRP A 81 -1.80 21.23 -9.06
C TRP A 81 -0.55 20.89 -9.87
N ARG A 82 0.59 20.89 -9.21
CA ARG A 82 1.90 20.56 -9.79
C ARG A 82 2.54 19.41 -9.01
N TYR A 83 3.09 18.42 -9.70
CA TYR A 83 3.97 17.43 -9.10
C TYR A 83 5.41 17.94 -9.17
N VAL A 84 6.01 18.18 -8.01
CA VAL A 84 7.27 18.93 -7.87
C VAL A 84 8.45 18.14 -8.43
N ASP A 85 8.49 16.84 -8.16
CA ASP A 85 9.64 15.99 -8.49
C ASP A 85 9.90 15.89 -10.02
N GLU A 86 8.84 16.05 -10.83
CA GLU A 86 8.92 16.06 -12.30
C GLU A 86 8.66 17.45 -12.91
N ASP A 87 8.52 18.49 -12.08
CA ASP A 87 8.15 19.84 -12.48
C ASP A 87 6.95 19.90 -13.46
N LYS A 88 5.89 19.17 -13.12
CA LYS A 88 4.79 18.92 -14.06
C LYS A 88 3.44 19.36 -13.51
N PHE A 89 2.75 20.23 -14.25
CA PHE A 89 1.36 20.53 -13.98
C PHE A 89 0.46 19.33 -14.27
N LEU A 90 -0.32 18.96 -13.25
CA LEU A 90 -1.32 17.91 -13.31
C LEU A 90 -2.64 18.50 -13.80
N THR A 91 -3.04 19.63 -13.22
CA THR A 91 -4.33 20.29 -13.47
C THR A 91 -4.19 21.80 -13.39
N ILE A 92 -5.07 22.49 -14.12
CA ILE A 92 -5.30 23.94 -14.01
C ILE A 92 -6.82 24.14 -13.99
N GLY A 93 -7.33 24.67 -12.90
CA GLY A 93 -8.75 24.65 -12.59
C GLY A 93 -9.30 23.22 -12.63
N LYS A 94 -10.41 23.03 -13.35
CA LYS A 94 -11.05 21.71 -13.53
C LYS A 94 -10.46 20.91 -14.71
N THR A 95 -9.50 21.49 -15.43
CA THR A 95 -8.91 20.87 -16.61
C THR A 95 -7.66 20.09 -16.22
N THR A 96 -7.64 18.79 -16.54
CA THR A 96 -6.46 17.94 -16.34
C THR A 96 -5.54 18.05 -17.56
N TRP A 97 -4.28 18.42 -17.34
CA TRP A 97 -3.27 18.58 -18.41
C TRP A 97 -2.70 17.22 -18.85
N LEU A 98 -2.55 16.31 -17.90
CA LEU A 98 -2.21 14.91 -18.17
C LEU A 98 -3.48 14.13 -18.52
N LYS A 99 -3.49 13.41 -19.65
CA LYS A 99 -4.48 12.35 -19.95
C LYS A 99 -4.31 11.11 -19.05
N SER A 100 -3.94 11.29 -17.78
CA SER A 100 -3.90 10.20 -16.80
C SER A 100 -5.31 9.97 -16.28
N SER A 101 -5.89 8.80 -16.52
CA SER A 101 -7.22 8.40 -16.02
C SER A 101 -7.33 8.40 -14.49
N ASP A 102 -6.18 8.40 -13.81
CA ASP A 102 -6.09 8.15 -12.38
C ASP A 102 -6.12 9.45 -11.56
N ILE A 103 -5.94 10.61 -12.22
CA ILE A 103 -5.91 11.93 -11.57
C ILE A 103 -7.24 12.65 -11.81
N LEU A 104 -7.90 13.06 -10.72
CA LEU A 104 -9.13 13.84 -10.75
C LEU A 104 -9.04 15.07 -9.85
N ILE A 105 -9.93 16.03 -10.09
CA ILE A 105 -10.13 17.19 -9.22
C ILE A 105 -11.55 17.15 -8.65
N GLU A 106 -11.64 17.27 -7.34
CA GLU A 106 -12.88 17.56 -6.65
C GLU A 106 -12.90 19.04 -6.27
N HIS A 107 -13.81 19.78 -6.89
CA HIS A 107 -13.99 21.20 -6.63
C HIS A 107 -15.32 21.47 -5.94
N LEU A 108 -15.26 22.02 -4.74
CA LEU A 108 -16.43 22.38 -3.94
C LEU A 108 -16.34 23.84 -3.49
N SER A 109 -17.29 24.65 -3.92
CA SER A 109 -17.46 26.02 -3.43
C SER A 109 -18.36 26.02 -2.19
N GLN A 110 -17.93 26.71 -1.14
CA GLN A 110 -18.60 26.78 0.16
C GLN A 110 -18.95 28.23 0.52
N ALA A 111 -19.71 28.41 1.61
CA ALA A 111 -20.00 29.74 2.17
C ALA A 111 -18.70 30.47 2.57
N ASN A 112 -18.80 31.79 2.80
CA ASN A 112 -17.66 32.65 3.23
C ASN A 112 -16.48 32.69 2.25
N ASN A 113 -16.76 32.60 0.95
CA ASN A 113 -15.77 32.63 -0.14
C ASN A 113 -14.70 31.53 -0.04
N ILE A 114 -15.08 30.36 0.47
CA ILE A 114 -14.19 29.21 0.59
C ILE A 114 -14.35 28.31 -0.63
N SER A 115 -13.24 27.86 -1.20
CA SER A 115 -13.19 26.98 -2.35
C SER A 115 -12.21 25.84 -2.08
N ASN A 116 -12.70 24.61 -2.12
CA ASN A 116 -11.87 23.41 -2.01
C ASN A 116 -11.51 22.90 -3.40
N TRP A 117 -10.26 22.54 -3.59
CA TRP A 117 -9.65 22.10 -4.83
C TRP A 117 -8.79 20.87 -4.56
N ASP A 118 -9.45 19.79 -4.15
CA ASP A 118 -8.75 18.59 -3.70
C ASP A 118 -8.29 17.76 -4.91
N LEU A 119 -7.04 17.30 -4.86
CA LEU A 119 -6.47 16.43 -5.88
C LEU A 119 -6.66 14.97 -5.48
N LEU A 120 -7.33 14.21 -6.35
CA LEU A 120 -7.64 12.82 -6.15
C LEU A 120 -6.75 11.96 -7.04
N ILE A 121 -6.08 10.97 -6.43
CA ILE A 121 -5.26 9.98 -7.14
C ILE A 121 -5.86 8.61 -6.88
N LYS A 122 -6.52 8.04 -7.89
CA LYS A 122 -7.10 6.69 -7.84
C LYS A 122 -6.01 5.64 -7.89
N ASN A 123 -6.25 4.51 -7.21
CA ASN A 123 -5.38 3.34 -7.26
C ASN A 123 -3.90 3.71 -7.07
N ALA A 124 -3.59 4.43 -5.99
CA ALA A 124 -2.29 5.06 -5.82
C ALA A 124 -1.13 4.05 -5.87
N GLN A 125 -0.09 4.41 -6.61
CA GLN A 125 1.09 3.58 -6.86
C GLN A 125 2.32 4.23 -6.25
N PHE A 126 3.40 3.46 -6.00
CA PHE A 126 4.65 4.03 -5.48
C PHE A 126 5.21 5.19 -6.32
N LYS A 127 4.97 5.19 -7.64
CA LYS A 127 5.34 6.30 -8.54
C LYS A 127 4.65 7.62 -8.21
N ASN A 128 3.51 7.59 -7.52
CA ASN A 128 2.79 8.78 -7.07
C ASN A 128 3.37 9.36 -5.77
N GLY A 129 4.23 8.62 -5.05
CA GLY A 129 4.87 9.17 -3.85
C GLY A 129 5.80 10.32 -4.21
N GLY A 130 5.67 11.46 -3.52
CA GLY A 130 6.47 12.67 -3.76
C GLY A 130 5.80 13.92 -3.21
N VAL A 131 6.31 15.08 -3.65
CA VAL A 131 5.79 16.39 -3.22
C VAL A 131 4.87 16.97 -4.30
N TYR A 132 3.72 17.45 -3.86
CA TYR A 132 2.72 18.12 -4.70
C TYR A 132 2.56 19.57 -4.25
N GLU A 133 2.29 20.46 -5.20
CA GLU A 133 1.99 21.86 -4.93
C GLU A 133 0.60 22.23 -5.43
N CYS A 134 -0.20 22.78 -4.53
CA CYS A 134 -1.39 23.54 -4.86
C CYS A 134 -1.00 25.01 -5.05
N GLN A 135 -1.15 25.54 -6.25
CA GLN A 135 -0.73 26.88 -6.64
C GLN A 135 -1.94 27.74 -7.02
N ILE A 136 -1.95 29.00 -6.61
CA ILE A 136 -2.97 29.97 -7.02
C ILE A 136 -2.40 30.84 -8.14
N THR A 137 -3.12 31.00 -9.25
CA THR A 137 -2.72 31.91 -10.33
C THR A 137 -2.76 33.35 -9.81
N SER A 138 -1.61 33.90 -9.43
CA SER A 138 -1.47 35.23 -8.87
C SER A 138 -0.13 35.83 -9.30
N THR A 139 0.02 37.15 -9.17
CA THR A 139 1.27 37.88 -9.44
C THR A 139 2.41 37.54 -8.46
N VAL A 140 2.11 36.79 -7.40
CA VAL A 140 3.06 36.29 -6.40
C VAL A 140 2.83 34.80 -6.28
N ASP A 141 3.92 34.03 -6.13
CA ASP A 141 3.88 32.58 -5.95
C ASP A 141 3.20 32.20 -4.64
N LEU A 142 1.88 32.06 -4.68
CA LEU A 142 1.08 31.52 -3.58
C LEU A 142 0.94 30.02 -3.76
N THR A 143 1.76 29.27 -3.03
CA THR A 143 1.84 27.82 -3.13
C THR A 143 1.68 27.14 -1.77
N ARG A 144 1.09 25.95 -1.77
CA ARG A 144 1.04 25.04 -0.63
C ARG A 144 1.60 23.68 -1.04
N ARG A 145 2.55 23.16 -0.26
CA ARG A 145 3.13 21.83 -0.46
C ARG A 145 2.40 20.75 0.34
N VAL A 146 2.19 19.61 -0.29
CA VAL A 146 1.65 18.39 0.30
C VAL A 146 2.58 17.22 -0.05
N GLN A 147 3.08 16.55 0.97
CA GLN A 147 3.89 15.33 0.88
C GLN A 147 2.97 14.11 0.85
N LEU A 148 3.07 13.30 -0.20
CA LEU A 148 2.39 12.02 -0.31
C LEU A 148 3.39 10.87 -0.17
N SER A 149 3.11 9.95 0.75
CA SER A 149 3.84 8.69 0.93
C SER A 149 2.89 7.51 0.66
N ILE A 150 3.37 6.54 -0.13
CA ILE A 150 2.63 5.32 -0.46
C ILE A 150 3.32 4.14 0.22
N LEU A 151 2.57 3.36 0.99
CA LEU A 151 3.07 2.21 1.73
C LEU A 151 2.38 0.91 1.30
N GLU A 152 3.14 -0.18 1.29
CA GLU A 152 2.64 -1.55 1.23
C GLU A 152 3.12 -2.29 2.47
N THR A 153 2.20 -3.00 3.12
CA THR A 153 2.46 -3.74 4.35
C THR A 153 2.19 -5.21 4.15
N SER A 154 3.14 -6.06 4.55
CA SER A 154 2.98 -7.50 4.49
C SER A 154 3.54 -8.16 5.75
N ILE A 155 2.90 -9.25 6.16
CA ILE A 155 3.35 -10.08 7.26
C ILE A 155 3.40 -11.54 6.80
N SER A 156 4.51 -12.22 7.06
CA SER A 156 4.78 -13.59 6.60
C SER A 156 5.40 -14.43 7.71
N GLY A 157 5.28 -15.75 7.56
CA GLY A 157 5.74 -16.75 8.54
C GLY A 157 4.95 -18.04 8.42
N GLU A 158 5.39 -19.08 9.12
CA GLU A 158 4.64 -20.34 9.22
C GLU A 158 3.45 -20.17 10.17
N ARG A 159 2.23 -20.48 9.68
CA ARG A 159 1.00 -20.32 10.47
C ARG A 159 0.81 -21.42 11.50
N THR A 160 1.43 -22.57 11.26
CA THR A 160 1.38 -23.73 12.15
C THR A 160 2.79 -24.21 12.37
N VAL A 161 3.22 -24.22 13.63
CA VAL A 161 4.57 -24.61 14.03
C VAL A 161 4.44 -25.72 15.07
N ASP A 162 5.22 -26.79 14.94
CA ASP A 162 5.21 -27.86 15.93
C ASP A 162 5.95 -27.41 17.21
N ARG A 163 5.49 -27.91 18.35
CA ARG A 163 6.08 -27.62 19.65
C ARG A 163 7.58 -27.96 19.67
N GLY A 164 8.38 -26.99 20.12
CA GLY A 164 9.83 -27.10 20.20
C GLY A 164 10.57 -26.60 18.97
N ASP A 165 9.88 -26.39 17.84
CA ASP A 165 10.46 -25.81 16.63
C ASP A 165 10.56 -24.28 16.75
N LYS A 166 11.34 -23.68 15.85
CA LYS A 166 11.55 -22.23 15.77
C LYS A 166 10.34 -21.54 15.15
N ILE A 167 9.85 -20.49 15.81
CA ILE A 167 8.89 -19.55 15.24
C ILE A 167 9.66 -18.41 14.58
N TYR A 168 9.27 -18.08 13.35
CA TYR A 168 9.79 -16.94 12.60
C TYR A 168 8.64 -16.19 11.93
N ILE A 169 8.40 -14.95 12.36
CA ILE A 169 7.38 -14.05 11.79
C ILE A 169 8.07 -12.78 11.31
N LYS A 170 7.83 -12.39 10.07
CA LYS A 170 8.46 -11.23 9.43
C LYS A 170 7.40 -10.24 8.99
N CYS A 171 7.55 -8.99 9.36
CA CYS A 171 6.72 -7.88 8.90
C CYS A 171 7.56 -6.93 8.05
N ASN A 172 7.11 -6.68 6.82
CA ASN A 172 7.74 -5.76 5.88
C ASN A 172 6.79 -4.58 5.62
N VAL A 173 7.33 -3.37 5.72
CA VAL A 173 6.64 -2.12 5.35
C VAL A 173 7.46 -1.43 4.29
N THR A 174 7.06 -1.61 3.04
CA THR A 174 7.70 -1.02 1.86
C THR A 174 7.05 0.31 1.54
N GLY A 175 7.82 1.33 1.18
CA GLY A 175 7.25 2.63 0.88
C GLY A 175 8.14 3.60 0.12
N LYS A 176 7.50 4.67 -0.36
CA LYS A 176 8.14 5.81 -1.05
C LYS A 176 7.32 7.10 -0.85
N PRO A 177 7.96 8.26 -0.64
CA PRO A 177 9.39 8.44 -0.38
C PRO A 177 9.78 8.14 1.07
N HIS A 178 8.80 8.15 1.99
CA HIS A 178 9.04 7.90 3.41
C HIS A 178 8.35 6.62 3.87
N ILE A 179 9.01 5.93 4.80
CA ILE A 179 8.48 4.80 5.59
C ILE A 179 8.36 5.25 7.07
N PRO A 180 7.59 4.54 7.90
CA PRO A 180 7.54 4.84 9.33
C PRO A 180 8.91 4.75 10.00
N THR A 181 9.07 5.48 11.10
CA THR A 181 10.30 5.48 11.91
C THR A 181 10.42 4.26 12.81
N ASP A 182 9.29 3.64 13.19
CA ASP A 182 9.26 2.44 14.03
C ASP A 182 8.03 1.56 13.77
N ILE A 183 8.19 0.27 14.05
CA ILE A 183 7.15 -0.77 14.03
C ILE A 183 7.17 -1.51 15.37
N GLN A 184 5.99 -1.72 15.93
CA GLN A 184 5.79 -2.37 17.21
C GLN A 184 4.98 -3.65 17.04
N TRP A 185 5.28 -4.62 17.89
CA TRP A 185 4.64 -5.92 17.90
C TRP A 185 3.66 -6.06 19.06
N TYR A 186 2.55 -6.73 18.78
CA TYR A 186 1.52 -7.04 19.76
C TYR A 186 1.12 -8.50 19.63
N LYS A 187 0.95 -9.20 20.75
CA LYS A 187 0.34 -10.53 20.79
C LYS A 187 -1.01 -10.41 21.48
N ASP A 188 -2.08 -10.79 20.80
CA ASP A 188 -3.44 -10.77 21.35
C ASP A 188 -3.82 -9.40 21.94
N GLY A 189 -3.36 -8.32 21.30
CA GLY A 189 -3.61 -6.93 21.71
C GLY A 189 -2.62 -6.36 22.75
N HIS A 190 -1.75 -7.18 23.33
CA HIS A 190 -0.77 -6.75 24.34
C HIS A 190 0.59 -6.49 23.69
N SER A 191 1.26 -5.42 24.08
CA SER A 191 2.56 -5.05 23.53
C SER A 191 3.58 -6.14 23.84
N ILE A 192 4.35 -6.55 22.85
CA ILE A 192 5.49 -7.45 23.05
C ILE A 192 6.72 -6.58 23.34
N THR A 193 7.22 -6.66 24.56
CA THR A 193 8.47 -6.04 24.98
C THR A 193 9.48 -7.12 25.34
N SER A 194 10.76 -6.78 25.31
CA SER A 194 11.82 -7.69 25.78
C SER A 194 11.73 -7.99 27.28
N GLU A 195 11.03 -7.15 28.05
CA GLU A 195 10.84 -7.32 29.49
C GLU A 195 9.74 -8.35 29.79
N ASP A 196 8.61 -8.25 29.08
CA ASP A 196 7.45 -9.14 29.27
C ASP A 196 7.64 -10.49 28.58
N PHE A 197 8.46 -10.54 27.53
CA PHE A 197 8.68 -11.74 26.71
C PHE A 197 10.19 -11.98 26.47
N PRO A 198 10.94 -12.45 27.49
CA PRO A 198 12.40 -12.54 27.44
C PRO A 198 12.94 -13.53 26.39
N ASN A 199 12.13 -14.50 25.98
CA ASN A 199 12.41 -15.51 24.97
C ASN A 199 12.00 -15.09 23.54
N VAL A 200 11.46 -13.88 23.37
CA VAL A 200 11.15 -13.30 22.07
C VAL A 200 12.28 -12.36 21.65
N ILE A 201 12.90 -12.64 20.50
CA ILE A 201 13.90 -11.77 19.89
C ILE A 201 13.21 -10.96 18.81
N ILE A 202 13.34 -9.63 18.88
CA ILE A 202 12.82 -8.70 17.86
C ILE A 202 14.01 -8.07 17.14
N THR A 203 14.10 -8.30 15.82
CA THR A 203 15.06 -7.60 14.96
C THR A 203 14.34 -6.51 14.16
N LYS A 204 15.04 -5.40 13.89
CA LYS A 204 14.55 -4.27 13.11
C LYS A 204 15.67 -3.75 12.22
N TYR A 205 15.41 -3.60 10.92
CA TYR A 205 16.37 -3.05 9.98
C TYR A 205 15.67 -2.48 8.74
N VAL A 206 16.36 -1.63 8.00
CA VAL A 206 15.84 -1.03 6.77
C VAL A 206 16.63 -1.54 5.57
N SER A 207 15.92 -2.02 4.55
CA SER A 207 16.48 -2.37 3.24
C SER A 207 16.04 -1.37 2.18
N LYS A 208 16.89 -1.07 1.21
CA LYS A 208 16.59 -0.16 0.09
C LYS A 208 16.77 -0.89 -1.24
N LEU A 209 15.76 -0.83 -2.10
CA LEU A 209 15.76 -1.44 -3.43
C LEU A 209 14.95 -0.57 -4.38
N ASP A 210 15.47 -0.28 -5.58
CA ASP A 210 14.75 0.44 -6.64
C ASP A 210 14.02 1.72 -6.20
N LYS A 211 14.69 2.58 -5.42
CA LYS A 211 14.13 3.83 -4.83
C LYS A 211 13.00 3.61 -3.81
N LEU A 212 12.68 2.37 -3.47
CA LEU A 212 11.80 2.01 -2.35
C LEU A 212 12.65 1.77 -1.10
N SER A 213 12.09 2.12 0.06
CA SER A 213 12.64 1.73 1.35
C SER A 213 11.69 0.72 1.98
N THR A 214 12.23 -0.32 2.59
CA THR A 214 11.47 -1.34 3.32
C THR A 214 11.93 -1.36 4.75
N PHE A 215 11.04 -1.09 5.71
CA PHE A 215 11.27 -1.39 7.12
C PHE A 215 10.93 -2.85 7.37
N ILE A 216 11.90 -3.63 7.85
CA ILE A 216 11.72 -5.03 8.20
C ILE A 216 11.77 -5.15 9.73
N SER A 217 10.79 -5.82 10.30
CA SER A 217 10.85 -6.28 11.68
C SER A 217 10.51 -7.76 11.78
N GLU A 218 11.27 -8.50 12.57
CA GLU A 218 11.13 -9.95 12.69
C GLU A 218 10.99 -10.35 14.14
N ILE A 219 10.09 -11.30 14.42
CA ILE A 219 9.97 -12.01 15.68
C ILE A 219 10.60 -13.39 15.50
N ILE A 220 11.48 -13.74 16.42
CA ILE A 220 12.14 -15.05 16.47
C ILE A 220 11.93 -15.62 17.88
N ILE A 221 11.40 -16.84 17.95
CA ILE A 221 11.30 -17.63 19.19
C ILE A 221 11.95 -18.99 18.90
N ASP A 222 13.05 -19.31 19.56
CA ASP A 222 13.86 -20.49 19.21
C ASP A 222 13.18 -21.82 19.51
N LYS A 223 12.39 -21.89 20.59
CA LYS A 223 11.66 -23.10 21.01
C LYS A 223 10.21 -22.77 21.30
N SER A 224 9.31 -23.19 20.42
CA SER A 224 7.88 -22.92 20.53
C SER A 224 7.21 -23.67 21.69
N VAL A 225 6.27 -22.99 22.35
CA VAL A 225 5.37 -23.54 23.38
C VAL A 225 3.93 -23.19 23.07
N PHE A 226 2.96 -23.94 23.63
CA PHE A 226 1.55 -23.73 23.31
C PHE A 226 1.05 -22.30 23.58
N SER A 227 1.59 -21.62 24.60
CA SER A 227 1.26 -20.23 24.95
C SER A 227 1.70 -19.21 23.90
N ASP A 228 2.58 -19.57 22.97
CA ASP A 228 2.98 -18.72 21.84
C ASP A 228 1.86 -18.62 20.79
N THR A 229 0.87 -19.54 20.81
CA THR A 229 -0.34 -19.43 19.99
C THR A 229 -1.02 -18.10 20.22
N GLY A 230 -1.45 -17.44 19.14
CA GLY A 230 -2.12 -16.15 19.22
C GLY A 230 -2.13 -15.37 17.91
N ILE A 231 -2.62 -14.15 17.99
CA ILE A 231 -2.62 -13.19 16.89
C ILE A 231 -1.50 -12.17 17.13
N TYR A 232 -0.45 -12.30 16.33
CA TYR A 232 0.64 -11.35 16.26
C TYR A 232 0.26 -10.19 15.35
N THR A 233 0.46 -8.97 15.81
CA THR A 233 0.14 -7.76 15.03
C THR A 233 1.39 -6.90 14.97
N CYS A 234 1.87 -6.57 13.77
CA CYS A 234 2.82 -5.48 13.59
C CYS A 234 2.05 -4.20 13.26
N ARG A 235 2.34 -3.11 13.97
CA ARG A 235 1.71 -1.80 13.75
C ARG A 235 2.70 -0.66 13.93
N SER A 236 2.42 0.47 13.28
CA SER A 236 3.11 1.74 13.59
C SER A 236 2.21 2.64 14.43
N LEU A 237 2.80 3.45 15.32
CA LEU A 237 2.05 4.46 16.07
C LEU A 237 1.88 5.78 15.31
N SER A 238 2.79 6.08 14.38
CA SER A 238 2.76 7.33 13.62
C SER A 238 2.03 7.21 12.29
N VAL A 239 1.70 5.99 11.87
CA VAL A 239 1.09 5.72 10.56
C VAL A 239 0.00 4.66 10.68
N ASP A 240 -1.26 5.09 10.71
CA ASP A 240 -2.43 4.21 10.82
C ASP A 240 -2.56 3.19 9.68
N ALA A 241 -2.04 3.55 8.50
CA ALA A 241 -1.97 2.64 7.36
C ALA A 241 -1.11 1.40 7.63
N VAL A 242 -0.27 1.39 8.67
CA VAL A 242 0.61 0.26 8.98
C VAL A 242 0.02 -0.57 10.11
N LYS A 243 -0.70 -1.62 9.74
CA LYS A 243 -1.27 -2.60 10.68
C LYS A 243 -1.56 -3.92 9.96
N GLU A 244 -0.80 -4.96 10.30
CA GLU A 244 -0.99 -6.30 9.76
C GLU A 244 -1.10 -7.34 10.87
N LYS A 245 -1.98 -8.34 10.68
CA LYS A 245 -2.25 -9.40 11.66
C LYS A 245 -1.84 -10.75 11.11
N PHE A 246 -1.19 -11.55 11.94
CA PHE A 246 -0.72 -12.89 11.65
C PHE A 246 -1.18 -13.84 12.75
N ARG A 247 -1.94 -14.88 12.39
CA ARG A 247 -2.41 -15.90 13.32
C ARG A 247 -1.41 -17.07 13.32
N LEU A 248 -0.83 -17.34 14.48
CA LEU A 248 0.07 -18.46 14.73
C LEU A 248 -0.64 -19.52 15.57
N GLN A 249 -0.44 -20.79 15.23
CA GLN A 249 -0.93 -21.94 15.98
C GLN A 249 0.21 -22.93 16.28
N ILE A 250 0.36 -23.31 17.54
CA ILE A 250 1.32 -24.34 17.93
C ILE A 250 0.66 -25.71 18.00
N GLY A 251 1.19 -26.66 17.24
CA GLY A 251 0.75 -28.05 17.21
C GLY A 251 1.70 -28.97 17.98
N ASP A 252 1.29 -30.23 18.16
CA ASP A 252 2.17 -31.29 18.66
C ASP A 252 2.03 -32.53 17.77
N THR A 253 2.41 -32.40 16.49
CA THR A 253 2.36 -33.55 15.59
C THR A 253 3.39 -34.62 15.96
N VAL A 254 4.45 -34.25 16.69
CA VAL A 254 5.47 -35.21 17.16
C VAL A 254 4.88 -36.19 18.17
N HIS A 255 4.12 -35.70 19.16
CA HIS A 255 3.43 -36.59 20.10
C HIS A 255 2.38 -37.45 19.40
N VAL A 256 1.60 -36.85 18.48
CA VAL A 256 0.60 -37.59 17.70
C VAL A 256 1.25 -38.69 16.85
N LYS A 257 2.34 -38.40 16.14
CA LYS A 257 3.09 -39.40 15.34
C LYS A 257 3.63 -40.52 16.22
N ARG A 258 4.21 -40.22 17.39
CA ARG A 258 4.68 -41.25 18.34
C ARG A 258 3.53 -42.13 18.82
N MET A 259 2.41 -41.53 19.22
CA MET A 259 1.22 -42.26 19.64
C MET A 259 0.67 -43.17 18.54
N PHE A 260 0.67 -42.72 17.27
CA PHE A 260 0.30 -43.56 16.14
C PHE A 260 1.28 -44.72 15.89
N GLU A 261 2.59 -44.48 16.05
CA GLU A 261 3.60 -45.55 15.92
C GLU A 261 3.50 -46.57 17.07
N ASP A 262 3.21 -46.13 18.30
CA ASP A 262 2.95 -47.01 19.43
C ASP A 262 1.70 -47.87 19.19
N LEU A 263 0.62 -47.29 18.67
CA LEU A 263 -0.59 -48.04 18.29
C LEU A 263 -0.33 -49.05 17.15
N LYS A 264 0.50 -48.70 16.16
CA LYS A 264 0.91 -49.65 15.11
C LYS A 264 1.73 -50.80 15.69
N LYS A 265 2.62 -50.51 16.65
CA LYS A 265 3.44 -51.52 17.34
C LYS A 265 2.56 -52.48 18.15
N GLU A 266 1.53 -51.97 18.82
CA GLU A 266 0.60 -52.80 19.59
C GLU A 266 -0.28 -53.69 18.70
N ARG A 267 -0.76 -53.15 17.57
CA ARG A 267 -1.51 -53.95 16.57
C ARG A 267 -0.69 -55.12 16.01
N ARG A 268 0.62 -54.93 15.81
CA ARG A 268 1.53 -56.01 15.36
C ARG A 268 1.78 -57.07 16.43
N LYS A 269 1.68 -56.75 17.73
CA LYS A 269 1.80 -57.74 18.81
C LYS A 269 0.56 -58.62 18.93
N HIS A 270 -0.62 -58.06 18.66
CA HIS A 270 -1.90 -58.79 18.72
C HIS A 270 -2.29 -59.51 17.42
N SER A 271 -1.59 -59.29 16.31
CA SER A 271 -1.75 -60.10 15.10
C SER A 271 -1.06 -61.46 15.25
N THR A 272 -1.77 -62.45 15.79
CA THR A 272 -1.37 -63.85 15.71
C THR A 272 -1.50 -64.34 14.26
N PRO A 273 -0.52 -65.06 13.71
CA PRO A 273 -0.69 -65.72 12.43
C PRO A 273 -1.62 -66.92 12.61
N LEU A 274 -2.76 -66.90 11.92
CA LEU A 274 -3.65 -68.05 11.79
C LEU A 274 -2.98 -69.10 10.88
N TYR A 275 -1.99 -69.82 11.42
CA TYR A 275 -1.41 -70.99 10.75
C TYR A 275 -2.27 -72.21 11.09
N LYS A 276 -3.14 -72.60 10.15
CA LYS A 276 -3.81 -73.90 10.16
C LYS A 276 -2.78 -75.00 9.93
N SER A 277 -2.47 -75.78 10.97
CA SER A 277 -2.01 -77.15 10.80
C SER A 277 -3.24 -78.05 10.71
N GLY A 278 -3.57 -78.47 9.49
CA GLY A 278 -4.55 -79.52 9.21
C GLY A 278 -3.93 -80.43 8.16
N SER A 279 -3.36 -81.53 8.63
CA SER A 279 -2.81 -82.59 7.80
C SER A 279 -3.90 -83.18 6.89
N LEU A 280 -3.54 -83.33 5.61
CA LEU A 280 -4.24 -84.18 4.66
C LEU A 280 -4.29 -85.62 5.19
N GLN A 281 -5.47 -86.10 5.54
CA GLN A 281 -5.81 -87.51 5.36
C GLN A 281 -6.89 -87.60 4.29
N LYS A 282 -6.48 -88.17 3.14
CA LYS A 282 -7.39 -88.74 2.14
C LYS A 282 -8.14 -89.88 2.80
N ASN A 283 -9.47 -89.84 2.78
CA ASN A 283 -10.26 -91.03 2.50
C ASN A 283 -11.57 -90.67 1.81
N SER A 284 -11.90 -91.52 0.85
CA SER A 284 -13.01 -91.42 -0.08
C SER A 284 -14.36 -91.65 0.59
N SER A 285 -15.35 -90.81 0.25
CA SER A 285 -16.60 -91.20 -0.41
C SER A 285 -17.77 -90.32 0.06
N SER A 286 -18.26 -89.49 -0.86
CA SER A 286 -19.67 -89.38 -1.25
C SER A 286 -19.85 -88.04 -1.95
N LYS A 287 -20.39 -88.14 -3.16
CA LYS A 287 -20.76 -87.04 -4.04
C LYS A 287 -21.91 -86.26 -3.40
N GLN A 288 -21.88 -84.93 -3.44
CA GLN A 288 -23.00 -84.12 -3.98
C GLN A 288 -22.72 -82.60 -4.02
N SER A 289 -22.89 -82.03 -5.22
CA SER A 289 -23.37 -80.67 -5.56
C SER A 289 -22.57 -79.41 -5.20
N VAL A 290 -21.63 -79.07 -6.09
CA VAL A 290 -21.57 -77.87 -6.97
C VAL A 290 -22.56 -76.69 -6.74
N LEU A 291 -21.99 -75.46 -6.73
CA LEU A 291 -22.53 -74.09 -6.96
C LEU A 291 -23.44 -73.51 -5.84
N VAL A 292 -23.22 -72.29 -5.30
CA VAL A 292 -23.64 -71.00 -5.90
C VAL A 292 -22.94 -69.79 -5.22
N LEU A 293 -22.31 -68.96 -6.07
CA LEU A 293 -22.16 -67.49 -6.15
C LEU A 293 -21.81 -66.55 -4.96
N GLN A 294 -20.81 -65.72 -5.29
CA GLN A 294 -20.48 -64.39 -4.76
C GLN A 294 -21.68 -63.42 -4.82
N SER A 295 -21.88 -62.56 -3.80
CA SER A 295 -22.27 -61.12 -3.97
C SER A 295 -22.75 -60.45 -2.66
N VAL A 296 -21.88 -59.72 -1.94
CA VAL A 296 -22.32 -58.60 -1.07
C VAL A 296 -21.23 -57.50 -1.02
N THR A 297 -20.78 -57.04 -2.18
CA THR A 297 -19.85 -55.88 -2.29
C THR A 297 -20.45 -54.69 -3.04
N VAL A 298 -21.76 -54.68 -3.35
CA VAL A 298 -22.38 -53.61 -4.17
C VAL A 298 -23.38 -52.73 -3.39
N MET A 299 -23.70 -53.02 -2.12
CA MET A 299 -24.73 -52.27 -1.38
C MET A 299 -24.25 -51.03 -0.61
N LEU A 300 -22.95 -50.73 -0.54
CA LEU A 300 -22.45 -49.58 0.26
C LEU A 300 -21.96 -48.38 -0.56
N ILE A 301 -21.87 -48.48 -1.88
CA ILE A 301 -21.47 -47.36 -2.75
C ILE A 301 -22.67 -46.45 -3.09
N TRP A 302 -23.90 -46.86 -2.78
CA TRP A 302 -25.11 -46.05 -3.06
C TRP A 302 -25.49 -45.04 -1.96
N VAL A 303 -24.88 -45.12 -0.76
CA VAL A 303 -25.26 -44.29 0.40
C VAL A 303 -24.35 -43.05 0.59
N LEU A 304 -23.20 -42.97 -0.10
CA LEU A 304 -22.27 -41.82 0.03
C LEU A 304 -22.32 -40.82 -1.15
N TRP A 305 -23.26 -40.98 -2.08
CA TRP A 305 -23.54 -39.98 -3.14
C TRP A 305 -24.92 -39.33 -2.96
N ASN A 306 -25.38 -39.15 -1.72
CA ASN A 306 -26.50 -38.24 -1.44
C ASN A 306 -26.53 -37.82 0.03
N ARG A 307 -25.54 -37.04 0.46
CA ARG A 307 -25.68 -36.06 1.54
C ARG A 307 -24.54 -35.06 1.57
#